data_AF-A0A9X8G9M7-F1
#
_entry.id   AF-A0A9X8G9M7-F1
#
_cell.length_a   1.000
_cell.length_b   1.000
_cell.length_c   1.000
_cell.angle_alpha   90.00
_cell.angle_beta   90.00
_cell.angle_gamma   90.00
#
_symmetry.space_group_name_H-M   'P 1'
#
loop_
_entity.id
_entity.type
_entity.pdbx_description
1 polymer ?
#
loop_
_entity_poly.entity_id
_entity_poly.type
_entity_poly.pdbx_seq_one_letter_code
_entity_poly.pdbx_strand_id
1 'polypeptide(L)'
;MNLTMERTEKNFVIVRGEDLELYYYEAYEQGSCALKRSFGTVNGYKFSTFESLTGKPYWKKNGRGRMKNQKEVEAKLVEADSFLVNEHDCYFYKR
;
A
#
# COMPACT_ATOMS: atom_id res chain seq x y z
N MET A 1 4.08 -7.36 12.53
CA MET A 1 4.25 -5.92 12.81
C MET A 1 2.93 -5.40 13.39
N ASN A 2 2.96 -4.42 14.32
CA ASN A 2 1.70 -3.81 14.79
C ASN A 2 1.24 -2.78 13.77
N LEU A 3 0.31 -3.17 12.90
CA LEU A 3 -0.26 -2.33 11.87
C LEU A 3 -1.53 -1.63 12.37
N THR A 4 -1.72 -0.40 11.92
CA THR A 4 -2.94 0.38 12.17
C THR A 4 -3.49 0.92 10.87
N MET A 5 -4.82 0.97 10.75
CA MET A 5 -5.54 1.53 9.62
C MET A 5 -6.28 2.80 10.04
N GLU A 6 -6.12 3.87 9.29
CA GLU A 6 -6.88 5.12 9.44
C GLU A 6 -7.58 5.46 8.12
N ARG A 7 -8.85 5.86 8.17
CA ARG A 7 -9.55 6.44 7.02
C ARG A 7 -9.58 7.96 7.15
N THR A 8 -9.32 8.63 6.04
CA THR A 8 -9.34 10.10 5.94
C THR A 8 -10.62 10.59 5.26
N GLU A 9 -10.90 11.89 5.40
CA GLU A 9 -12.01 12.57 4.72
C GLU A 9 -11.84 12.68 3.18
N LYS A 10 -10.68 12.31 2.64
CA LYS A 10 -10.36 12.42 1.20
C LYS A 10 -10.34 11.07 0.48
N ASN A 11 -11.10 10.08 0.97
CA ASN A 11 -11.12 8.70 0.47
C ASN A 11 -9.75 8.02 0.49
N PHE A 12 -8.83 8.45 1.37
CA PHE A 12 -7.61 7.70 1.61
C PHE A 12 -7.76 6.81 2.83
N VAL A 13 -7.29 5.57 2.68
CA VAL A 13 -6.96 4.67 3.77
C VAL A 13 -5.44 4.70 3.96
N ILE A 14 -4.99 4.95 5.17
CA ILE A 14 -3.58 5.00 5.54
C ILE A 14 -3.29 3.78 6.42
N VAL A 15 -2.34 2.96 6.01
CA VAL A 15 -1.78 1.89 6.83
C VAL A 15 -0.45 2.35 7.39
N ARG A 16 -0.30 2.30 8.71
CA ARG A 16 0.92 2.66 9.42
C ARG A 16 1.47 1.50 10.24
N GLY A 17 2.78 1.44 10.33
CA GLY A 17 3.54 0.50 11.16
C GLY A 17 4.96 1.00 11.37
N GLU A 18 5.81 0.15 11.95
CA GLU A 18 7.22 0.48 12.16
C GLU A 18 7.94 0.69 10.82
N ASP A 19 8.42 1.92 10.60
CA ASP A 19 9.03 2.40 9.35
C ASP A 19 8.15 2.20 8.11
N LEU A 20 6.82 2.20 8.27
CA LEU A 20 5.86 2.01 7.19
C LEU A 20 4.72 3.03 7.28
N GLU A 21 4.47 3.72 6.17
CA GLU A 21 3.28 4.54 5.96
C GLU A 21 2.85 4.40 4.49
N LEU A 22 1.73 3.71 4.25
CA LEU A 22 1.21 3.44 2.92
C LEU A 22 -0.19 4.04 2.77
N TYR A 23 -0.42 4.69 1.63
CA TYR A 23 -1.68 5.31 1.27
C TYR A 23 -2.37 4.47 0.19
N TYR A 24 -3.65 4.25 0.41
CA TYR A 24 -4.58 3.55 -0.48
C TYR A 24 -5.77 4.46 -0.71
N TYR A 25 -6.37 4.40 -1.89
CA TYR A 25 -7.53 5.20 -2.27
C TYR A 25 -8.77 4.31 -2.37
N GLU A 26 -9.87 4.71 -1.75
CA GLU A 26 -11.16 4.03 -1.83
C GLU A 26 -11.81 4.35 -3.20
N ALA A 27 -11.95 3.33 -4.04
CA ALA A 27 -12.21 3.49 -5.48
C ALA A 27 -13.61 4.04 -5.81
N TYR A 28 -14.60 3.76 -4.97
CA TYR A 28 -16.00 4.12 -5.21
C TYR A 28 -16.44 5.27 -4.32
N GLU A 29 -16.47 5.02 -3.01
CA GLU A 29 -16.93 5.97 -2.00
C GLU A 29 -16.16 5.78 -0.69
N GLN A 30 -16.27 6.78 0.19
CA GLN A 30 -15.64 6.73 1.50
C GLN A 30 -16.16 5.55 2.31
N GLY A 31 -15.26 4.80 2.95
CA GLY A 31 -15.61 3.58 3.67
C GLY A 31 -15.76 2.34 2.78
N SER A 32 -15.65 2.48 1.45
CA SER A 32 -15.62 1.31 0.57
C SER A 32 -14.31 0.54 0.75
N CYS A 33 -14.42 -0.77 0.95
CA CYS A 33 -13.28 -1.68 1.06
C CYS A 33 -12.65 -2.02 -0.31
N ALA A 34 -13.00 -1.29 -1.37
CA ALA A 34 -12.45 -1.40 -2.71
C ALA A 34 -11.25 -0.45 -2.86
N LEU A 35 -10.03 -0.96 -2.66
CA LEU A 35 -8.83 -0.14 -2.54
C LEU A 35 -7.98 -0.11 -3.81
N LYS A 36 -7.48 1.07 -4.18
CA LYS A 36 -6.39 1.26 -5.13
C LYS A 36 -5.14 1.64 -4.33
N ARG A 37 -4.04 0.88 -4.48
CA ARG A 37 -2.74 1.30 -3.94
C ARG A 37 -2.35 2.67 -4.53
N SER A 38 -1.85 3.59 -3.72
CA SER A 38 -1.51 4.95 -4.16
C SER A 38 0.00 5.25 -4.08
N PHE A 39 0.50 5.57 -2.90
CA PHE A 39 1.90 5.92 -2.65
C PHE A 39 2.24 5.68 -1.18
N GLY A 40 3.52 5.75 -0.81
CA GLY A 40 3.91 5.67 0.59
C GLY A 40 5.41 5.54 0.79
N THR A 41 5.79 5.22 2.01
CA THR A 41 7.17 5.01 2.44
C THR A 41 7.33 3.73 3.23
N VAL A 42 8.40 2.99 2.95
CA VAL A 42 8.82 1.81 3.73
C VAL A 42 10.33 1.87 3.93
N ASN A 43 10.79 1.82 5.19
CA ASN A 43 12.20 1.94 5.59
C ASN A 43 12.92 3.10 4.87
N GLY A 44 12.26 4.27 4.81
CA GLY A 44 12.77 5.48 4.16
C GLY A 44 12.75 5.47 2.62
N TYR A 45 12.37 4.37 1.96
CA TYR A 45 12.17 4.35 0.51
C TYR A 45 10.76 4.79 0.15
N LYS A 46 10.65 5.69 -0.83
CA LYS A 46 9.35 6.12 -1.37
C LYS A 46 8.87 5.14 -2.43
N PHE A 47 7.58 4.84 -2.41
CA PHE A 47 6.91 4.00 -3.38
C PHE A 47 5.74 4.74 -4.02
N SER A 48 5.48 4.45 -5.29
CA SER A 48 4.24 4.75 -5.98
C SER A 48 3.68 3.47 -6.56
N THR A 49 2.52 3.53 -7.20
CA THR A 49 1.96 2.36 -7.88
C THR A 49 2.11 2.46 -9.39
N PHE A 50 2.37 1.29 -9.98
CA PHE A 50 2.47 1.14 -11.41
C PHE A 50 1.58 -0.01 -11.85
N GLU A 51 0.85 0.21 -12.93
CA GLU A 51 0.06 -0.84 -13.55
C GLU A 51 0.98 -1.69 -14.42
N SER A 52 1.14 -2.97 -14.08
CA SER A 52 1.89 -3.89 -14.95
C SER A 52 1.12 -4.14 -16.25
N LEU A 53 1.83 -4.55 -17.30
CA LEU A 53 1.23 -5.07 -18.53
C LEU A 53 0.33 -6.30 -18.28
N THR A 54 0.49 -6.97 -17.13
CA THR A 54 -0.34 -8.10 -16.69
C THR A 54 -1.60 -7.66 -15.92
N GLY A 55 -1.86 -6.35 -15.81
CA GLY A 55 -3.07 -5.77 -15.23
C GLY A 55 -3.18 -5.91 -13.71
N LYS A 56 -2.07 -6.18 -13.01
CA LYS A 56 -2.03 -6.22 -11.54
C LYS A 56 -1.20 -5.04 -11.03
N PRO A 57 -1.83 -4.04 -10.38
CA PRO A 57 -1.09 -2.90 -9.84
C PRO A 57 -0.14 -3.36 -8.72
N TYR A 58 1.12 -2.98 -8.81
CA TYR A 58 2.16 -3.33 -7.82
C TYR A 58 2.88 -2.09 -7.31
N TRP A 59 3.51 -2.23 -6.14
CA TRP A 59 4.35 -1.21 -5.54
C TRP A 59 5.65 -1.04 -6.31
N LYS A 60 5.91 0.16 -6.80
CA LYS A 60 7.12 0.53 -7.51
C LYS A 60 7.93 1.51 -6.68
N LYS A 61 9.19 1.16 -6.40
CA LYS A 61 10.12 2.08 -5.74
C LYS A 61 10.35 3.31 -6.62
N ASN A 62 10.36 4.48 -5.99
CA ASN A 62 10.74 5.75 -6.58
C ASN A 62 12.26 5.98 -6.49
N GLY A 63 12.80 6.70 -7.46
CA GLY A 63 14.21 7.09 -7.51
C GLY A 63 15.15 6.04 -8.11
N ARG A 64 16.45 6.34 -8.08
CA ARG A 64 17.51 5.51 -8.64
C ARG A 64 18.15 4.64 -7.55
N GLY A 65 18.79 3.55 -7.95
CA GLY A 65 19.58 2.69 -7.06
C GLY A 65 18.79 1.56 -6.40
N ARG A 66 19.50 0.45 -6.14
CA ARG A 66 18.94 -0.74 -5.51
C ARG A 66 18.56 -0.47 -4.05
N MET A 67 17.61 -1.24 -3.53
CA MET A 67 17.32 -1.25 -2.08
C MET A 67 18.32 -2.18 -1.40
N LYS A 68 18.97 -1.71 -0.34
CA LYS A 68 19.93 -2.54 0.42
C LYS A 68 19.24 -3.70 1.16
N ASN A 69 17.99 -3.51 1.56
CA ASN A 69 17.16 -4.43 2.33
C ASN A 69 15.88 -4.81 1.56
N GLN A 70 16.01 -5.08 0.26
CA GLN A 70 14.88 -5.32 -0.64
C GLN A 70 13.86 -6.34 -0.12
N LYS A 71 14.31 -7.50 0.37
CA LYS A 71 13.42 -8.56 0.86
C LYS A 71 12.57 -8.14 2.04
N GLU A 72 13.16 -7.38 2.96
CA GLU A 72 12.46 -6.86 4.15
C GLU A 72 11.39 -5.85 3.74
N VAL A 73 11.73 -4.93 2.82
CA VAL A 73 10.81 -3.93 2.32
C VAL A 73 9.64 -4.58 1.56
N GLU A 74 9.92 -5.57 0.71
CA GLU A 74 8.90 -6.33 0.00
C GLU A 74 8.00 -7.11 0.97
N ALA A 75 8.55 -7.71 2.02
CA ALA A 75 7.77 -8.38 3.05
C ALA A 75 6.82 -7.41 3.77
N LYS A 76 7.29 -6.21 4.14
CA LYS A 76 6.44 -5.18 4.76
C LYS A 76 5.32 -4.69 3.85
N LEU A 77 5.59 -4.52 2.54
CA LEU A 77 4.56 -4.16 1.56
C LEU A 77 3.50 -5.25 1.43
N VAL A 78 3.91 -6.52 1.41
CA VAL A 78 2.99 -7.67 1.37
C VAL A 78 2.18 -7.78 2.66
N GLU A 79 2.82 -7.60 3.83
CA GLU A 79 2.14 -7.65 5.13
C GLU A 79 1.07 -6.56 5.25
N ALA A 80 1.35 -5.33 4.80
CA ALA A 80 0.36 -4.26 4.79
C ALA A 80 -0.82 -4.54 3.85
N ASP A 81 -0.55 -5.12 2.67
CA ASP A 81 -1.61 -5.51 1.74
C ASP A 81 -2.44 -6.69 2.30
N SER A 82 -1.80 -7.66 2.96
CA SER A 82 -2.47 -8.78 3.62
C SER A 82 -3.29 -8.35 4.83
N PHE A 83 -2.82 -7.38 5.60
CA PHE A 83 -3.55 -6.79 6.72
C PHE A 83 -4.89 -6.19 6.26
N LEU A 84 -4.88 -5.41 5.18
CA LEU A 84 -6.10 -4.86 4.60
C LEU A 84 -7.07 -5.96 4.13
N VAL A 85 -6.54 -7.00 3.47
CA VAL A 85 -7.38 -8.08 2.91
C VAL A 85 -7.94 -9.01 3.98
N ASN A 86 -7.11 -9.43 4.93
CA ASN A 86 -7.45 -10.50 5.88
C ASN A 86 -8.08 -9.99 7.18
N GLU A 87 -7.72 -8.78 7.63
CA GLU A 87 -8.21 -8.23 8.91
C GLU A 87 -9.29 -7.15 8.72
N HIS A 88 -9.35 -6.54 7.54
CA HIS A 88 -10.31 -5.48 7.22
C HIS A 88 -11.21 -5.80 6.03
N ASP A 89 -11.19 -7.05 5.54
CA ASP A 89 -12.00 -7.55 4.41
C ASP A 89 -11.96 -6.64 3.17
N CYS A 90 -10.81 -5.99 2.93
CA CYS A 90 -10.59 -5.15 1.76
C CYS A 90 -10.17 -5.96 0.53
N TYR A 91 -10.35 -5.39 -0.65
CA TYR A 91 -9.84 -5.96 -1.89
C TYR A 91 -9.22 -4.91 -2.78
N PHE A 92 -8.25 -5.32 -3.58
CA PHE A 92 -7.56 -4.41 -4.50
C PHE A 92 -8.30 -4.31 -5.82
N TYR A 93 -8.91 -3.15 -6.05
CA TYR A 93 -9.56 -2.82 -7.31
C TYR A 93 -8.50 -2.46 -8.37
N LYS A 94 -8.72 -2.89 -9.62
CA LYS A 94 -7.83 -2.56 -10.74
C LYS A 94 -7.93 -1.06 -11.04
N ARG A 95 -6.84 -0.46 -11.54
CA ARG A 95 -6.82 0.99 -11.71
C ARG A 95 -7.79 1.43 -12.80
#